data_AF-A0A526XPI1-F1
#
_entry.id   AF-A0A526XPI1-F1
#
_cell.length_a   1.000
_cell.length_b   1.000
_cell.length_c   1.000
_cell.angle_alpha   90.00
_cell.angle_beta   90.00
_cell.angle_gamma   90.00
#
_symmetry.space_group_name_H-M   'P 1'
#
loop_
_entity.id
_entity.type
_entity.pdbx_description
1 polymer ?
#
loop_
_entity_poly.entity_id
_entity_poly.type
_entity_poly.pdbx_seq_one_letter_code
_entity_poly.pdbx_strand_id
1 'polypeptide(L)'
;YQTVVGYRGVNLSAGQRQRIALARALVRDPDILILDEATNAVDGLSEAAIVETLKSRAGRRTTIVISHHHSTISFCDDVVILSGGRVK
;
A
#
# COMPACT_ATOMS: atom_id res chain seq x y z
N TYR A 1 -22.85 -2.57 0.17
CA TYR A 1 -22.34 -3.25 1.38
C TYR A 1 -23.07 -4.60 1.67
N GLN A 2 -23.39 -5.42 0.65
CA GLN A 2 -24.15 -6.68 0.86
C GLN A 2 -23.28 -7.96 0.84
N THR A 3 -22.02 -7.87 0.41
CA THR A 3 -21.14 -9.02 0.28
C THR A 3 -20.69 -9.53 1.65
N VAL A 4 -21.01 -10.78 1.98
CA VAL A 4 -20.61 -11.42 3.24
C VAL A 4 -19.16 -11.88 3.16
N VAL A 5 -18.29 -11.20 3.91
CA VAL A 5 -16.84 -11.48 3.96
C VAL A 5 -16.46 -12.66 4.88
N GLY A 6 -17.37 -13.07 5.78
CA GLY A 6 -17.13 -14.14 6.75
C GLY A 6 -16.14 -13.76 7.88
N TYR A 7 -15.96 -14.64 8.86
CA TYR A 7 -15.05 -14.38 9.99
C TYR A 7 -13.62 -14.18 9.49
N ARG A 8 -12.97 -13.09 9.93
CA ARG A 8 -11.62 -12.68 9.50
C ARG A 8 -11.42 -12.60 7.97
N GLY A 9 -12.49 -12.40 7.19
CA GLY A 9 -12.38 -12.28 5.73
C GLY A 9 -12.05 -13.61 5.04
N VAL A 10 -12.53 -14.73 5.57
CA VAL A 10 -12.31 -16.08 5.02
C VAL A 10 -12.83 -16.23 3.58
N ASN A 11 -13.86 -15.49 3.19
CA ASN A 11 -14.43 -15.53 1.83
C ASN A 11 -13.66 -14.68 0.82
N LEU A 12 -12.51 -14.11 1.19
CA LEU A 12 -11.72 -13.23 0.35
C LEU A 12 -10.39 -13.89 -0.03
N SER A 13 -9.89 -13.60 -1.22
CA SER A 13 -8.49 -13.88 -1.55
C SER A 13 -7.55 -12.99 -0.73
N ALA A 14 -6.27 -13.35 -0.65
CA ALA A 14 -5.26 -12.52 0.00
C ALA A 14 -5.23 -11.10 -0.59
N GLY A 15 -5.18 -10.97 -1.91
CA GLY A 15 -5.21 -9.68 -2.60
C GLY A 15 -6.51 -8.88 -2.38
N GLN A 16 -7.66 -9.54 -2.21
CA GLN A 16 -8.90 -8.85 -1.84
C GLN A 16 -8.85 -8.29 -0.42
N ARG A 17 -8.37 -9.07 0.56
CA ARG A 17 -8.17 -8.58 1.94
C ARG A 17 -7.21 -7.40 1.98
N GLN A 18 -6.13 -7.46 1.21
CA GLN A 18 -5.14 -6.42 1.11
C GLN A 18 -5.70 -5.14 0.49
N ARG A 19 -6.45 -5.23 -0.61
CA ARG A 19 -7.13 -4.06 -1.20
C ARG A 19 -8.13 -3.41 -0.25
N ILE A 20 -8.86 -4.21 0.53
CA ILE A 20 -9.77 -3.67 1.56
C ILE A 20 -8.98 -2.96 2.68
N ALA A 21 -7.87 -3.54 3.15
CA ALA A 21 -7.02 -2.91 4.14
C ALA A 21 -6.44 -1.57 3.64
N LEU A 22 -5.94 -1.56 2.41
CA LEU A 22 -5.46 -0.34 1.75
C LEU A 22 -6.56 0.70 1.59
N ALA A 23 -7.74 0.31 1.10
CA ALA A 23 -8.89 1.22 0.98
C ALA A 23 -9.28 1.84 2.32
N ARG A 24 -9.27 1.04 3.42
CA ARG A 24 -9.52 1.54 4.78
C ARG A 24 -8.49 2.58 5.22
N ALA A 25 -7.21 2.35 4.92
CA ALA A 25 -6.15 3.30 5.25
C ALA A 25 -6.28 4.60 4.43
N LEU A 26 -6.65 4.51 3.15
CA LEU A 26 -6.81 5.66 2.27
C LEU A 26 -8.04 6.51 2.62
N VAL A 27 -9.18 5.89 2.91
CA VAL A 27 -10.44 6.56 3.26
C VAL A 27 -10.34 7.36 4.56
N ARG A 28 -9.48 6.94 5.49
CA ARG A 28 -9.25 7.66 6.75
C ARG A 28 -8.58 9.03 6.56
N ASP A 29 -7.97 9.25 5.39
CA ASP A 29 -7.19 10.44 5.05
C ASP A 29 -6.19 10.89 6.14
N PRO A 30 -5.27 10.01 6.58
CA PRO A 30 -4.33 10.34 7.65
C PRO A 30 -3.23 11.31 7.18
N ASP A 31 -2.74 12.14 8.11
CA ASP A 31 -1.56 13.01 7.88
C ASP A 31 -0.30 12.19 7.59
N ILE A 32 -0.19 11.00 8.19
CA ILE A 32 0.90 10.03 8.00
C ILE A 32 0.32 8.69 7.56
N LEU A 33 0.71 8.24 6.37
CA LEU A 33 0.37 6.92 5.83
C LEU A 33 1.62 6.02 5.80
N ILE A 34 1.53 4.84 6.42
CA ILE A 34 2.59 3.81 6.35
C ILE A 34 2.05 2.61 5.58
N LEU A 35 2.80 2.18 4.55
CA LEU A 35 2.47 1.04 3.71
C LEU A 35 3.60 0.01 3.78
N ASP A 36 3.34 -1.11 4.44
CA ASP A 36 4.28 -2.22 4.57
C ASP A 36 3.94 -3.34 3.59
N GLU A 37 4.70 -3.44 2.50
CA GLU A 37 4.46 -4.38 1.39
C GLU A 37 2.99 -4.42 0.91
N ALA A 38 2.32 -3.26 0.97
CA ALA A 38 0.88 -3.14 0.81
C ALA A 38 0.37 -3.43 -0.62
N THR A 39 1.25 -3.77 -1.57
CA THR A 39 0.91 -4.22 -2.94
C THR A 39 1.38 -5.64 -3.29
N ASN A 40 2.00 -6.40 -2.37
CA ASN A 40 2.64 -7.68 -2.71
C ASN A 40 1.65 -8.80 -3.12
N ALA A 41 0.41 -8.83 -2.61
CA ALA A 41 -0.57 -9.88 -2.97
C ALA A 41 -1.61 -9.48 -4.04
N VAL A 42 -1.36 -8.43 -4.83
CA VAL A 42 -2.24 -8.01 -5.93
C VAL A 42 -1.60 -8.28 -7.29
N ASP A 43 -2.42 -8.49 -8.33
CA ASP A 43 -1.95 -8.63 -9.71
C ASP A 43 -1.34 -7.31 -10.24
N GLY A 44 -0.50 -7.39 -11.27
CA GLY A 44 0.24 -6.24 -11.77
C GLY A 44 -0.61 -5.07 -12.28
N LEU A 45 -1.82 -5.32 -12.80
CA LEU A 45 -2.75 -4.24 -13.20
C LEU A 45 -3.31 -3.53 -11.97
N SER A 46 -3.73 -4.30 -10.96
CA SER A 46 -4.18 -3.75 -9.68
C SER A 46 -3.07 -2.97 -8.96
N GLU A 47 -1.83 -3.46 -9.00
CA GLU A 47 -0.68 -2.75 -8.42
C GLU A 47 -0.44 -1.39 -9.09
N ALA A 48 -0.45 -1.35 -10.43
CA ALA A 48 -0.26 -0.10 -11.17
C ALA A 48 -1.32 0.96 -10.80
N ALA A 49 -2.60 0.56 -10.71
CA ALA A 49 -3.68 1.44 -10.30
C ALA A 49 -3.53 1.97 -8.86
N ILE A 50 -3.05 1.11 -7.94
CA ILE A 50 -2.75 1.52 -6.57
C ILE A 50 -1.61 2.53 -6.54
N VAL A 51 -0.52 2.26 -7.25
CA VAL A 51 0.64 3.16 -7.33
C VAL A 51 0.23 4.51 -7.90
N GLU A 52 -0.57 4.55 -8.96
CA GLU A 52 -1.09 5.81 -9.53
C GLU A 52 -1.97 6.58 -8.53
N THR A 53 -2.80 5.87 -7.78
CA THR A 53 -3.61 6.46 -6.69
C THR A 53 -2.74 7.05 -5.58
N LEU A 54 -1.62 6.40 -5.23
CA LEU A 54 -0.67 6.92 -4.24
C LEU A 54 0.07 8.16 -4.78
N LYS A 55 0.52 8.12 -6.04
CA LYS A 55 1.17 9.25 -6.71
C LYS A 55 0.28 10.48 -6.77
N SER A 56 -0.99 10.34 -7.16
CA SER A 56 -1.94 11.47 -7.24
C SER A 56 -2.26 12.13 -5.89
N ARG A 57 -1.97 11.45 -4.78
CA ARG A 57 -2.14 11.97 -3.41
C ARG A 57 -0.82 12.39 -2.76
N ALA A 58 0.32 12.19 -3.43
CA ALA A 58 1.61 12.63 -2.97
C ALA A 58 1.61 14.17 -2.77
N GLY A 59 2.32 14.65 -1.75
CA GLY A 59 2.37 16.07 -1.39
C GLY A 59 1.21 16.59 -0.53
N ARG A 60 0.10 15.85 -0.38
CA ARG A 60 -0.98 16.21 0.56
C ARG A 60 -0.80 15.63 1.96
N ARG A 61 -0.01 14.56 2.07
CA ARG A 61 0.29 13.84 3.32
C ARG A 61 1.70 13.25 3.27
N THR A 62 2.27 12.95 4.43
CA THR A 62 3.53 12.18 4.51
C THR A 62 3.23 10.70 4.29
N THR A 63 3.93 10.07 3.34
CA THR A 63 3.77 8.65 3.05
C THR A 63 5.10 7.92 3.18
N ILE A 64 5.13 6.87 4.00
CA ILE A 64 6.28 5.97 4.14
C ILE A 64 5.90 4.64 3.50
N VAL A 65 6.69 4.19 2.53
CA VAL A 65 6.44 2.93 1.83
C VAL A 65 7.63 1.99 2.00
N ILE A 66 7.35 0.77 2.42
CA ILE A 66 8.31 -0.33 2.48
C ILE A 66 8.02 -1.23 1.29
N SER A 67 8.96 -1.33 0.36
CA SER A 67 8.80 -2.11 -0.86
C SER A 67 10.15 -2.57 -1.40
N HIS A 68 10.15 -3.75 -2.02
CA HIS A 68 11.24 -4.26 -2.84
C HIS A 68 10.99 -4.05 -4.35
N HIS A 69 9.87 -3.41 -4.73
CA HIS A 69 9.48 -3.16 -6.12
C HIS A 69 9.96 -1.78 -6.62
N HIS A 70 10.72 -1.78 -7.72
CA HIS A 70 11.27 -0.56 -8.32
C HIS A 70 10.19 0.44 -8.77
N SER A 71 9.04 -0.04 -9.24
CA SER A 71 7.89 0.80 -9.63
C SER A 71 7.41 1.68 -8.47
N THR A 72 7.47 1.15 -7.25
CA THR A 72 7.08 1.87 -6.04
C THR A 72 8.16 2.84 -5.58
N ILE A 73 9.41 2.41 -5.62
CA ILE A 73 10.56 3.22 -5.22
C ILE A 73 10.72 4.45 -6.14
N SER A 74 10.44 4.29 -7.44
CA SER A 74 10.69 5.33 -8.45
C SER A 74 9.91 6.64 -8.29
N PHE A 75 8.91 6.71 -7.41
CA PHE A 75 8.14 7.94 -7.17
C PHE A 75 8.29 8.50 -5.76
N CYS A 76 9.07 7.86 -4.90
CA CYS A 76 9.35 8.39 -3.57
C CYS A 76 10.22 9.64 -3.68
N ASP A 77 9.91 10.65 -2.85
CA ASP A 77 10.71 11.87 -2.77
C ASP A 77 12.13 11.56 -2.24
N ASP A 78 12.21 10.68 -1.24
CA ASP A 78 13.44 10.20 -0.63
C ASP A 78 13.43 8.67 -0.55
N VAL A 79 14.61 8.05 -0.72
CA VAL A 79 14.79 6.60 -0.63
C VAL A 79 15.78 6.27 0.49
N VAL A 80 15.33 5.49 1.46
CA VAL A 80 16.14 5.05 2.61
C VAL A 80 16.40 3.55 2.49
N ILE A 81 17.67 3.16 2.52
CA ILE A 81 18.07 1.75 2.48
C ILE A 81 18.33 1.27 3.90
N LEU A 82 17.55 0.29 4.37
CA LEU A 82 17.76 -0.35 5.66
C LEU A 82 18.52 -1.66 5.48
N SER A 83 19.65 -1.81 6.16
CA SER A 83 20.53 -2.98 6.06
C SER A 83 21.12 -3.33 7.43
N GLY A 84 20.92 -4.58 7.88
CA GLY A 84 21.42 -5.02 9.19
C GLY A 84 20.86 -4.23 10.38
N GLY A 85 19.61 -3.74 10.28
CA GLY A 85 18.99 -2.92 11.33
C GLY A 85 19.48 -1.48 11.38
N ARG A 86 20.24 -1.01 10.38
CA ARG A 86 20.75 0.37 10.29
C ARG A 86 20.34 1.02 8.96
N VAL A 87 20.11 2.32 9.00
CA VAL A 87 19.96 3.16 7.80
C VAL A 87 21.35 3.39 7.20
N LYS A 88 21.48 3.18 5.90
CA LYS A 88 22.70 3.47 5.12
C LYS A 88 22.59 4.81 4.41
#